data_AF-A0A163PU93-F1
#
_entry.id   AF-A0A163PU93-F1
#
_cell.length_a   1.000
_cell.length_b   1.000
_cell.length_c   1.000
_cell.angle_alpha   90.00
_cell.angle_beta   90.00
_cell.angle_gamma   90.00
#
_symmetry.space_group_name_H-M   'P 1'
#
loop_
_entity.id
_entity.type
_entity.pdbx_description
1 polymer ?
#
loop_
_entity_poly.entity_id
_entity_poly.type
_entity_poly.pdbx_seq_one_letter_code
_entity_poly.pdbx_strand_id
1 'polypeptide(L)'
;MKTIQQKLAEIIVNESSSLAEQIISRRFEKYPVKEKQLFDYQSSKDYITKFIQLCGSSLLLSPSVREERLKEVAITTAQFALQYGQSLDIAMQPNQFIRSELINVIARLSEEEGYTLKETISLVQDMNQMLDLSFQCFMETYMESILQAI
;
A
#
# COMPACT_ATOMS: atom_id res chain seq x y z
N MET A 1 -19.44 -17.15 11.35
CA MET A 1 -19.47 -15.82 10.69
C MET A 1 -18.04 -15.31 10.59
N LYS A 2 -17.65 -14.73 9.44
CA LYS A 2 -16.36 -14.05 9.30
C LYS A 2 -16.40 -12.71 10.03
N THR A 3 -15.31 -12.33 10.69
CA THR A 3 -15.18 -10.98 11.28
C THR A 3 -15.08 -9.93 10.17
N ILE A 4 -15.39 -8.67 10.49
CA ILE A 4 -15.26 -7.55 9.54
C ILE A 4 -13.83 -7.46 8.95
N GLN A 5 -12.83 -7.71 9.78
CA GLN A 5 -11.41 -7.74 9.40
C GLN A 5 -11.09 -8.90 8.45
N GLN A 6 -11.72 -10.07 8.65
CA GLN A 6 -11.60 -11.21 7.74
C GLN A 6 -12.20 -10.91 6.36
N LYS A 7 -13.39 -10.28 6.33
CA LYS A 7 -14.01 -9.86 5.07
C LYS A 7 -13.16 -8.80 4.36
N LEU A 8 -12.68 -7.80 5.09
CA LEU A 8 -11.81 -6.76 4.55
C LEU A 8 -10.54 -7.35 3.93
N ALA A 9 -9.87 -8.26 4.65
CA ALA A 9 -8.67 -8.93 4.16
C ALA A 9 -8.93 -9.68 2.84
N GLU A 10 -10.02 -10.44 2.78
CA GLU A 10 -10.40 -11.18 1.57
C GLU A 10 -10.70 -10.26 0.39
N ILE A 11 -11.45 -9.17 0.61
CA ILE A 11 -11.76 -8.20 -0.44
C ILE A 11 -10.48 -7.55 -0.96
N ILE A 12 -9.62 -7.06 -0.08
CA ILE A 12 -8.35 -6.41 -0.47
C ILE A 12 -7.47 -7.37 -1.27
N VAL A 13 -7.36 -8.63 -0.85
CA VAL A 13 -6.53 -9.63 -1.55
C VAL A 13 -7.13 -9.97 -2.91
N ASN A 14 -8.44 -10.25 -2.99
CA ASN A 14 -9.12 -10.65 -4.22
C ASN A 14 -9.20 -9.52 -5.25
N GLU A 15 -9.37 -8.27 -4.80
CA GLU A 15 -9.46 -7.09 -5.66
C GLU A 15 -8.13 -6.39 -5.88
N SER A 16 -7.03 -6.89 -5.30
CA SER A 16 -5.72 -6.23 -5.33
C SER A 16 -5.26 -5.73 -6.71
N SER A 17 -5.48 -6.51 -7.77
CA SER A 17 -5.10 -6.13 -9.14
C SER A 17 -5.97 -5.00 -9.70
N SER A 18 -7.28 -5.00 -9.45
CA SER A 18 -8.18 -3.92 -9.88
C SER A 18 -7.95 -2.65 -9.06
N LEU A 19 -7.70 -2.78 -7.75
CA LEU A 19 -7.31 -1.67 -6.90
C LEU A 19 -6.00 -1.04 -7.38
N ALA A 20 -5.00 -1.85 -7.70
CA ALA A 20 -3.73 -1.37 -8.23
C ALA A 20 -3.89 -0.61 -9.56
N GLU A 21 -4.74 -1.09 -10.46
CA GLU A 21 -5.07 -0.41 -11.72
C GLU A 21 -5.66 0.99 -11.48
N GLN A 22 -6.60 1.10 -10.54
CA GLN A 22 -7.23 2.39 -10.21
C GLN A 22 -6.22 3.36 -9.57
N ILE A 23 -5.40 2.85 -8.66
CA ILE A 23 -4.34 3.62 -7.99
C ILE A 23 -3.35 4.16 -9.01
N ILE A 24 -2.84 3.31 -9.90
CA ILE A 24 -1.82 3.70 -10.85
C ILE A 24 -2.38 4.65 -11.93
N SER A 25 -3.64 4.43 -12.36
CA SER A 25 -4.36 5.34 -13.26
C SER A 25 -4.44 6.75 -12.67
N ARG A 26 -4.95 6.87 -11.44
CA ARG A 26 -5.07 8.17 -10.75
C ARG A 26 -3.71 8.81 -10.47
N ARG A 27 -2.70 7.99 -10.16
CA ARG A 27 -1.32 8.46 -10.00
C ARG A 27 -0.81 9.09 -11.28
N PHE A 28 -0.94 8.43 -12.43
CA PHE A 28 -0.44 8.96 -13.71
C PHE A 28 -1.27 10.13 -14.24
N GLU A 29 -2.56 10.20 -13.92
CA GLU A 29 -3.38 11.37 -14.18
C GLU A 29 -2.85 12.61 -13.45
N LYS A 30 -2.52 12.48 -12.16
CA LYS A 30 -1.98 13.59 -11.34
C LYS A 30 -0.50 13.88 -11.61
N TYR A 31 0.28 12.82 -11.87
CA TYR A 31 1.72 12.88 -12.08
C TYR A 31 2.08 12.13 -13.37
N PRO A 32 1.93 12.77 -14.55
CA PRO A 32 2.27 12.17 -15.83
C PRO A 32 3.76 11.81 -15.91
N VAL A 33 4.09 10.72 -16.62
CA VAL A 33 5.48 10.34 -16.89
C VAL A 33 6.15 11.47 -17.68
N LYS A 34 7.26 11.99 -17.18
CA LYS A 34 8.18 12.82 -17.98
C LYS A 34 9.14 11.90 -18.72
N GLU A 35 9.52 12.24 -19.95
CA GLU A 35 10.42 11.42 -20.78
C GLU A 35 11.66 10.95 -20.00
N LYS A 36 12.07 9.69 -20.21
CA LYS A 36 13.24 8.99 -19.60
C LYS A 36 13.09 8.43 -18.17
N GLN A 37 11.91 7.95 -17.77
CA GLN A 37 11.81 7.12 -16.56
C GLN A 37 12.04 5.63 -16.89
N LEU A 38 12.87 4.95 -16.07
CA LEU A 38 13.13 3.50 -16.16
C LEU A 38 11.95 2.63 -15.70
N PHE A 39 10.95 3.24 -15.06
CA PHE A 39 9.74 2.55 -14.62
C PHE A 39 8.60 2.75 -15.61
N ASP A 40 8.02 1.64 -16.04
CA ASP A 40 6.80 1.64 -16.83
C ASP A 40 5.55 1.46 -15.94
N TYR A 41 4.40 1.69 -16.58
CA TYR A 41 3.09 1.54 -15.97
C TYR A 41 2.88 0.14 -15.37
N GLN A 42 3.32 -0.88 -16.10
CA GLN A 42 3.07 -2.28 -15.75
C GLN A 42 3.84 -2.70 -14.50
N SER A 43 5.14 -2.38 -14.43
CA SER A 43 5.99 -2.68 -13.28
C SER A 43 5.47 -1.98 -12.02
N SER A 44 4.98 -0.74 -12.17
CA SER A 44 4.37 0.01 -11.08
C SER A 44 3.07 -0.64 -10.59
N LYS A 45 2.23 -1.12 -11.51
CA LYS A 45 0.99 -1.83 -11.17
C LYS A 45 1.27 -3.16 -10.45
N ASP A 46 2.19 -3.97 -10.95
CA ASP A 46 2.52 -5.28 -10.36
C ASP A 46 3.06 -5.11 -8.94
N TYR A 47 3.90 -4.09 -8.74
CA TYR A 47 4.40 -3.72 -7.43
C TYR A 47 3.26 -3.30 -6.47
N ILE A 48 2.40 -2.38 -6.88
CA ILE A 48 1.27 -1.91 -6.06
C ILE A 48 0.30 -3.07 -5.76
N THR A 49 0.09 -3.97 -6.71
CA THR A 49 -0.74 -5.18 -6.52
C THR A 49 -0.20 -6.01 -5.36
N LYS A 50 1.11 -6.33 -5.37
CA LYS A 50 1.76 -7.10 -4.30
C LYS A 50 1.65 -6.37 -2.95
N PHE A 51 1.90 -5.06 -2.93
CA PHE A 51 1.78 -4.26 -1.71
C PHE A 51 0.38 -4.35 -1.11
N ILE A 52 -0.66 -4.17 -1.92
CA ILE A 52 -2.06 -4.26 -1.48
C ILE A 52 -2.41 -5.65 -0.97
N GLN A 53 -1.98 -6.71 -1.67
CA GLN A 53 -2.18 -8.10 -1.22
C GLN A 53 -1.55 -8.34 0.15
N LEU A 54 -0.35 -7.79 0.38
CA LEU A 54 0.37 -7.89 1.63
C LEU A 54 -0.34 -7.12 2.75
N CYS A 55 -0.85 -5.90 2.48
CA CYS A 55 -1.69 -5.17 3.44
C CYS A 55 -2.94 -5.99 3.82
N GLY A 56 -3.66 -6.51 2.82
CA GLY A 56 -4.86 -7.34 3.05
C GLY A 56 -4.57 -8.58 3.88
N SER A 57 -3.54 -9.35 3.51
CA SER A 57 -3.13 -10.57 4.23
C SER A 57 -2.65 -10.27 5.65
N SER A 58 -1.96 -9.15 5.84
CA SER A 58 -1.41 -8.71 7.13
C SER A 58 -2.48 -8.35 8.17
N LEU A 59 -3.70 -8.01 7.73
CA LEU A 59 -4.84 -7.79 8.62
C LEU A 59 -5.18 -9.04 9.44
N LEU A 60 -4.87 -10.24 8.96
CA LEU A 60 -5.20 -11.50 9.66
C LEU A 60 -4.10 -11.96 10.63
N LEU A 61 -2.95 -11.29 10.60
CA LEU A 61 -1.78 -11.65 11.41
C LEU A 61 -1.86 -11.02 12.80
N SER A 62 -1.17 -11.65 13.76
CA SER A 62 -0.93 -11.04 15.07
C SER A 62 -0.12 -9.75 14.91
N PRO A 63 -0.22 -8.79 15.85
CA PRO A 63 0.46 -7.50 15.72
C PRO A 63 1.97 -7.59 15.46
N SER A 64 2.68 -8.49 16.15
CA SER A 64 4.13 -8.67 15.96
C SER A 64 4.50 -9.18 14.57
N VAL A 65 3.79 -10.20 14.08
CA VAL A 65 4.04 -10.80 12.75
C VAL A 65 3.63 -9.83 11.64
N ARG A 66 2.53 -9.10 11.85
CA ARG A 66 2.08 -8.02 10.95
C ARG A 66 3.17 -6.96 10.78
N GLU A 67 3.72 -6.47 11.88
CA GLU A 67 4.76 -5.44 11.87
C GLU A 67 6.00 -5.90 11.10
N GLU A 68 6.48 -7.12 11.38
CA GLU A 68 7.62 -7.73 10.70
C GLU A 68 7.39 -7.82 9.18
N ARG A 69 6.23 -8.35 8.76
CA ARG A 69 5.88 -8.46 7.34
C ARG A 69 5.79 -7.11 6.63
N LEU A 70 5.19 -6.11 7.26
CA LEU A 70 5.07 -4.77 6.68
C LEU A 70 6.45 -4.11 6.52
N LYS A 71 7.37 -4.35 7.46
CA LYS A 71 8.77 -3.91 7.38
C LYS A 71 9.52 -4.57 6.24
N GLU A 72 9.44 -5.90 6.11
CA GLU A 72 10.07 -6.66 5.01
C GLU A 72 9.67 -6.09 3.64
N VAL A 73 8.38 -5.82 3.46
CA VAL A 73 7.82 -5.29 2.22
C VAL A 73 8.31 -3.88 1.96
N ALA A 74 8.27 -3.01 2.97
CA ALA A 74 8.76 -1.65 2.88
C ALA A 74 10.24 -1.59 2.47
N ILE A 75 11.07 -2.43 3.10
CA ILE A 75 12.50 -2.56 2.80
C ILE A 75 12.72 -3.00 1.35
N THR A 76 12.06 -4.09 0.96
CA THR A 76 12.18 -4.64 -0.40
C THR A 76 11.76 -3.61 -1.46
N THR A 77 10.71 -2.85 -1.16
CA THR A 77 10.23 -1.78 -2.05
C THR A 77 11.23 -0.65 -2.20
N ALA A 78 11.81 -0.19 -1.09
CA ALA A 78 12.82 0.87 -1.10
C ALA A 78 14.02 0.47 -1.94
N GLN A 79 14.49 -0.77 -1.80
CA GLN A 79 15.57 -1.32 -2.61
C GLN A 79 15.22 -1.37 -4.10
N PHE A 80 13.99 -1.77 -4.46
CA PHE A 80 13.55 -1.73 -5.85
C PHE A 80 13.53 -0.31 -6.41
N ALA A 81 12.95 0.65 -5.69
CA ALA A 81 12.92 2.05 -6.14
C ALA A 81 14.34 2.58 -6.45
N LEU A 82 15.32 2.24 -5.61
CA LEU A 82 16.72 2.59 -5.81
C LEU A 82 17.36 1.88 -7.02
N GLN A 83 17.17 0.57 -7.15
CA GLN A 83 17.74 -0.24 -8.25
C GLN A 83 17.35 0.30 -9.64
N TYR A 84 16.15 0.84 -9.75
CA TYR A 84 15.61 1.41 -10.98
C TYR A 84 15.79 2.94 -11.05
N GLY A 85 16.56 3.54 -10.13
CA GLY A 85 16.90 4.97 -10.15
C GLY A 85 15.70 5.91 -9.98
N GLN A 86 14.61 5.45 -9.36
CA GLN A 86 13.50 6.33 -8.99
C GLN A 86 13.94 7.25 -7.86
N SER A 87 13.70 8.54 -7.99
CA SER A 87 13.83 9.47 -6.87
C SER A 87 12.75 9.22 -5.82
N LEU A 88 13.06 9.54 -4.56
CA LEU A 88 12.17 9.31 -3.42
C LEU A 88 10.79 9.97 -3.61
N ASP A 89 10.76 11.20 -4.14
CA ASP A 89 9.52 11.93 -4.39
C ASP A 89 8.62 11.19 -5.41
N ILE A 90 9.20 10.56 -6.43
CA ILE A 90 8.47 9.77 -7.43
C ILE A 90 7.96 8.47 -6.81
N ALA A 91 8.81 7.78 -6.03
CA ALA A 91 8.46 6.51 -5.40
C ALA A 91 7.35 6.66 -4.34
N MET A 92 7.23 7.84 -3.72
CA MET A 92 6.22 8.15 -2.71
C MET A 92 4.87 8.61 -3.28
N GLN A 93 4.80 9.00 -4.57
CA GLN A 93 3.57 9.50 -5.20
C GLN A 93 2.35 8.55 -5.07
N PRO A 94 2.50 7.21 -5.20
CA PRO A 94 1.39 6.27 -5.08
C PRO A 94 0.71 6.25 -3.69
N ASN A 95 1.42 6.61 -2.61
CA ASN A 95 1.00 6.36 -1.23
C ASN A 95 -0.36 6.97 -0.87
N GLN A 96 -0.62 8.21 -1.31
CA GLN A 96 -1.90 8.88 -1.06
C GLN A 96 -3.07 8.15 -1.75
N PHE A 97 -2.83 7.61 -2.94
CA PHE A 97 -3.84 6.91 -3.73
C PHE A 97 -4.09 5.52 -3.16
N ILE A 98 -3.04 4.81 -2.74
CA ILE A 98 -3.16 3.53 -2.03
C ILE A 98 -4.02 3.71 -0.77
N ARG A 99 -3.72 4.72 0.06
CA ARG A 99 -4.49 5.00 1.27
C ARG A 99 -5.96 5.29 0.95
N SER A 100 -6.21 6.18 -0.01
CA SER A 100 -7.57 6.53 -0.40
C SER A 100 -8.37 5.30 -0.87
N GLU A 101 -7.75 4.45 -1.67
CA GLU A 101 -8.45 3.30 -2.25
C GLU A 101 -8.76 2.23 -1.20
N LEU A 102 -7.85 1.99 -0.26
CA LEU A 102 -8.10 1.07 0.86
C LEU A 102 -9.18 1.60 1.81
N ILE A 103 -9.24 2.91 2.05
CA ILE A 103 -10.33 3.52 2.83
C ILE A 103 -11.67 3.40 2.09
N ASN A 104 -11.69 3.58 0.77
CA ASN A 104 -12.90 3.38 -0.03
C ASN A 104 -13.43 1.94 0.08
N VAL A 105 -12.53 0.95 0.08
CA VAL A 105 -12.90 -0.46 0.30
C VAL A 105 -13.54 -0.66 1.68
N ILE A 106 -12.97 -0.05 2.74
CA ILE A 106 -13.53 -0.11 4.10
C ILE A 106 -14.91 0.54 4.15
N ALA A 107 -15.07 1.71 3.53
CA ALA A 107 -16.34 2.43 3.47
C ALA A 107 -17.42 1.60 2.75
N ARG A 108 -17.10 1.08 1.57
CA ARG A 108 -18.00 0.20 0.78
C ARG A 108 -18.43 -1.03 1.58
N LEU A 109 -17.48 -1.75 2.18
CA LEU A 109 -17.77 -2.91 3.02
C LEU A 109 -18.68 -2.53 4.21
N SER A 110 -18.44 -1.38 4.82
CA SER A 110 -19.24 -0.90 5.96
C SER A 110 -20.68 -0.61 5.56
N GLU A 111 -20.89 -0.01 4.39
CA GLU A 111 -22.21 0.27 3.83
C GLU A 111 -22.96 -1.01 3.42
N GLU A 112 -22.29 -1.92 2.69
CA GLU A 112 -22.90 -3.16 2.18
C GLU A 112 -23.36 -4.12 3.30
N GLU A 113 -22.63 -4.17 4.39
CA GLU A 113 -22.87 -5.12 5.50
C GLU A 113 -23.53 -4.46 6.71
N GLY A 114 -23.74 -3.14 6.69
CA GLY A 114 -24.36 -2.39 7.78
C GLY A 114 -23.53 -2.35 9.06
N TYR A 115 -22.20 -2.27 8.95
CA TYR A 115 -21.32 -2.16 10.12
C TYR A 115 -21.46 -0.81 10.80
N THR A 116 -21.25 -0.79 12.12
CA THR A 116 -21.38 0.43 12.91
C THR A 116 -20.24 1.40 12.62
N LEU A 117 -20.50 2.70 12.80
CA LEU A 117 -19.46 3.74 12.72
C LEU A 117 -18.23 3.42 13.56
N LYS A 118 -18.42 2.82 14.74
CA LYS A 118 -17.32 2.42 15.63
C LYS A 118 -16.43 1.35 15.01
N GLU A 119 -17.03 0.33 14.39
CA GLU A 119 -16.30 -0.75 13.71
C GLU A 119 -15.54 -0.21 12.49
N THR A 120 -16.19 0.64 11.69
CA THR A 120 -15.57 1.30 10.52
C THR A 120 -14.37 2.16 10.94
N ILE A 121 -14.52 3.00 11.98
CA ILE A 121 -13.42 3.83 12.49
C ILE A 121 -12.25 2.97 12.96
N SER A 122 -12.52 1.87 13.67
CA SER A 122 -11.46 0.96 14.13
C SER A 122 -10.66 0.39 12.97
N LEU A 123 -11.32 -0.03 11.89
CA LEU A 123 -10.62 -0.54 10.69
C LEU A 123 -9.80 0.54 9.98
N VAL A 124 -10.34 1.75 9.87
CA VAL A 124 -9.62 2.88 9.27
C VAL A 124 -8.37 3.21 10.10
N GLN A 125 -8.45 3.15 11.43
CA GLN A 125 -7.31 3.35 12.31
C GLN A 125 -6.25 2.26 12.12
N ASP A 126 -6.66 0.99 12.12
CA ASP A 126 -5.74 -0.14 11.92
C ASP A 126 -5.04 -0.05 10.55
N MET A 127 -5.79 0.25 9.50
CA MET A 127 -5.26 0.41 8.14
C MET A 127 -4.28 1.58 8.06
N ASN A 128 -4.61 2.72 8.66
CA ASN A 128 -3.70 3.87 8.68
C ASN A 128 -2.40 3.56 9.42
N GLN A 129 -2.46 2.92 10.60
CA GLN A 129 -1.26 2.53 11.34
C GLN A 129 -0.35 1.60 10.53
N MET A 130 -0.94 0.63 9.81
CA MET A 130 -0.19 -0.27 8.94
C MET A 130 0.50 0.49 7.79
N LEU A 131 -0.23 1.38 7.13
CA LEU A 131 0.31 2.18 6.02
C LEU A 131 1.39 3.15 6.50
N ASP A 132 1.19 3.80 7.65
CA ASP A 132 2.16 4.73 8.24
C ASP A 132 3.47 4.01 8.56
N LEU A 133 3.41 2.82 9.18
CA LEU A 133 4.58 1.99 9.44
C LEU A 133 5.30 1.62 8.14
N SER A 134 4.57 1.11 7.14
CA SER A 134 5.17 0.72 5.86
C SER A 134 5.83 1.90 5.15
N PHE A 135 5.20 3.07 5.13
CA PHE A 135 5.75 4.25 4.48
C PHE A 135 6.95 4.81 5.23
N GLN A 136 6.94 4.79 6.57
CA GLN A 136 8.08 5.17 7.38
C GLN A 136 9.28 4.27 7.10
N CYS A 137 9.12 2.95 7.22
CA CYS A 137 10.22 2.00 6.98
C CYS A 137 10.74 2.06 5.54
N PHE A 138 9.87 2.34 4.58
CA PHE A 138 10.26 2.55 3.19
C PHE A 138 11.19 3.77 3.07
N MET A 139 10.80 4.91 3.64
CA MET A 139 11.60 6.14 3.60
C MET A 139 12.95 5.98 4.32
N GLU A 140 12.95 5.38 5.51
CA GLU A 140 14.16 5.09 6.28
C GLU A 140 15.13 4.22 5.46
N THR A 141 14.66 3.09 4.95
CA THR A 141 15.48 2.18 4.15
C THR A 141 16.03 2.86 2.90
N TYR A 142 15.19 3.64 2.21
CA TYR A 142 15.58 4.34 1.00
C TYR A 142 16.70 5.35 1.29
N MET A 143 16.56 6.14 2.35
CA MET A 143 17.55 7.15 2.75
C MET A 143 18.84 6.53 3.26
N GLU A 144 18.77 5.49 4.08
CA GLU A 144 19.95 4.76 4.57
C GLU A 144 20.77 4.17 3.43
N SER A 145 20.11 3.61 2.43
CA SER A 145 20.79 3.03 1.26
C SER A 145 21.52 4.09 0.43
N ILE A 146 20.97 5.30 0.31
CA ILE A 146 21.66 6.43 -0.33
C ILE A 146 22.86 6.86 0.50
N LEU A 147 22.71 6.98 1.82
CA LEU A 147 23.79 7.40 2.71
C LEU A 147 24.98 6.42 2.71
N GLN A 148 24.72 5.13 2.52
CA GLN A 148 25.78 4.11 2.39
C GLN A 148 26.49 4.12 1.03
N ALA A 149 25.88 4.74 0.00
CA ALA A 149 26.42 4.79 -1.35
C ALA A 149 27.25 6.05 -1.65
N ILE A 150 27.30 7.00 -0.71
CA ILE A 150 28.05 8.28 -0.78
C ILE A 150 29.29 8.18 0.10
#